data_AF-W8UBG1-F1
#
_entry.id   AF-W8UBG1-F1
#
_cell.length_a   1.000
_cell.length_b   1.000
_cell.length_c   1.000
_cell.angle_alpha   90.00
_cell.angle_beta   90.00
_cell.angle_gamma   90.00
#
_symmetry.space_group_name_H-M   'P 1'
#
loop_
_entity.id
_entity.type
_entity.pdbx_description
1 polymer ?
#
loop_
_entity_poly.entity_id
_entity_poly.type
_entity_poly.pdbx_seq_one_letter_code
_entity_poly.pdbx_strand_id
1 'polypeptide(L)'
;MPFSYKMQKSHVFSTFYAPRGRKRIYELGMQIAQLYLSPFDQIIGVVGEAGSGKSALIKGMFPGLELTNDDDGVNVRPLPLLEQDEETGFFSPHTYHLDIRFEMGFTSAPVLAAAILKAVHRGKRVIVEHFDLIFPFLSQNANLLIGVGEEILLTRPNLFGPEPGEIYDIVHNSLLYRLMAHTAEDLTELFLSTEDMERAEHDDINHGFIISFKDKTPDVDLEDLERKVNELIAQKISICYLDEGHVTIGGKPHACTGPRTHVSNTGEIIGFRLLKNFIYDSANKRYLIVGCIGENSEENLKNVMKLNPTNMNKVAPLYEF
;
A
#
# COMPACT_ATOMS: atom_id res chain seq x y z
N MET A 1 -10.17 -9.88 -30.89
CA MET A 1 -10.79 -9.22 -29.72
C MET A 1 -9.72 -8.42 -28.99
N PRO A 2 -9.98 -7.16 -28.61
CA PRO A 2 -9.03 -6.35 -27.85
C PRO A 2 -8.62 -7.04 -26.55
N PHE A 3 -7.37 -6.84 -26.11
CA PHE A 3 -6.83 -7.41 -24.87
C PHE A 3 -7.67 -7.07 -23.64
N SER A 4 -8.10 -5.80 -23.52
CA SER A 4 -8.97 -5.31 -22.45
C SER A 4 -10.31 -6.06 -22.38
N TYR A 5 -10.93 -6.34 -23.51
CA TYR A 5 -12.19 -7.08 -23.57
C TYR A 5 -12.05 -8.55 -23.14
N LYS A 6 -10.91 -9.18 -23.42
CA LYS A 6 -10.64 -10.54 -22.92
C LYS A 6 -10.49 -10.54 -21.40
N MET A 7 -9.75 -9.57 -20.85
CA MET A 7 -9.61 -9.45 -19.40
C MET A 7 -10.95 -9.17 -18.73
N GLN A 8 -11.75 -8.22 -19.21
CA GLN A 8 -13.08 -7.92 -18.65
C GLN A 8 -14.02 -9.13 -18.59
N LYS A 9 -13.83 -10.15 -19.43
CA LYS A 9 -14.65 -11.37 -19.41
C LYS A 9 -14.23 -12.40 -18.37
N SER A 10 -12.96 -12.43 -17.98
CA SER A 10 -12.40 -13.50 -17.15
C SER A 10 -11.68 -13.01 -15.89
N HIS A 11 -11.46 -11.71 -15.76
CA HIS A 11 -10.79 -11.07 -14.64
C HIS A 11 -11.83 -10.36 -13.79
N VAL A 12 -12.03 -10.85 -12.56
CA VAL A 12 -12.95 -10.27 -11.59
C VAL A 12 -12.16 -9.37 -10.63
N PHE A 13 -11.19 -9.95 -9.95
CA PHE A 13 -10.25 -9.24 -9.08
C PHE A 13 -8.86 -9.85 -9.17
N SER A 14 -7.85 -9.01 -8.95
CA SER A 14 -6.51 -9.44 -8.54
C SER A 14 -6.07 -8.63 -7.35
N THR A 15 -5.38 -9.29 -6.44
CA THR A 15 -4.96 -8.70 -5.17
C THR A 15 -3.46 -8.90 -5.01
N PHE A 16 -2.78 -7.85 -4.56
CA PHE A 16 -1.38 -7.87 -4.18
C PHE A 16 -1.26 -7.35 -2.76
N TYR A 17 -0.33 -7.87 -1.96
CA TYR A 17 0.05 -7.17 -0.74
C TYR A 17 0.57 -5.79 -1.10
N ALA A 18 0.15 -4.75 -0.38
CA ALA A 18 0.63 -3.41 -0.63
C ALA A 18 1.96 -3.22 0.11
N PRO A 19 3.10 -3.29 -0.60
CA PRO A 19 4.39 -3.40 0.06
C PRO A 19 4.71 -2.11 0.81
N ARG A 20 5.49 -2.25 1.88
CA ARG A 20 6.01 -1.10 2.63
C ARG A 20 7.17 -0.47 1.88
N GLY A 21 7.17 0.85 1.90
CA GLY A 21 8.22 1.69 1.35
C GLY A 21 8.10 2.00 -0.14
N ARG A 22 8.47 3.25 -0.47
CA ARG A 22 8.22 3.85 -1.80
C ARG A 22 8.80 3.03 -2.94
N LYS A 23 10.03 2.52 -2.79
CA LYS A 23 10.72 1.73 -3.83
C LYS A 23 9.95 0.44 -4.18
N ARG A 24 9.49 -0.31 -3.17
CA ARG A 24 8.74 -1.56 -3.40
C ARG A 24 7.37 -1.26 -4.03
N ILE A 25 6.73 -0.14 -3.65
CA ILE A 25 5.49 0.31 -4.30
C ILE A 25 5.72 0.70 -5.78
N TYR A 26 6.86 1.35 -6.10
CA TYR A 26 7.21 1.63 -7.49
C TYR A 26 7.39 0.36 -8.32
N GLU A 27 8.12 -0.62 -7.79
CA GLU A 27 8.34 -1.92 -8.45
C GLU A 27 7.00 -2.64 -8.69
N LEU A 28 6.11 -2.65 -7.70
CA LEU A 28 4.76 -3.21 -7.87
C LEU A 28 3.94 -2.44 -8.91
N GLY A 29 4.02 -1.11 -8.93
CA GLY A 29 3.38 -0.27 -9.94
C GLY A 29 3.85 -0.61 -11.36
N MET A 30 5.15 -0.79 -11.55
CA MET A 30 5.70 -1.23 -12.85
C MET A 30 5.14 -2.59 -13.26
N GLN A 31 5.05 -3.53 -12.31
CA GLN A 31 4.52 -4.88 -12.56
C GLN A 31 3.03 -4.84 -12.92
N ILE A 32 2.24 -4.05 -12.19
CA ILE A 32 0.82 -3.84 -12.46
C ILE A 32 0.61 -3.23 -13.85
N ALA A 33 1.40 -2.23 -14.22
CA ALA A 33 1.31 -1.63 -15.55
C ALA A 33 1.59 -2.64 -16.66
N GLN A 34 2.58 -3.52 -16.49
CA GLN A 34 2.88 -4.57 -17.48
C GLN A 34 1.77 -5.62 -17.60
N LEU A 35 1.12 -5.98 -16.49
CA LEU A 35 0.15 -7.07 -16.45
C LEU A 35 -1.28 -6.63 -16.76
N TYR A 36 -1.67 -5.43 -16.31
CA TYR A 36 -3.07 -5.01 -16.29
C TYR A 36 -3.35 -3.80 -17.16
N LEU A 37 -2.37 -2.97 -17.53
CA LEU A 37 -2.64 -1.76 -18.29
C LEU A 37 -2.74 -2.06 -19.80
N SER A 38 -3.75 -1.47 -20.45
CA SER A 38 -3.93 -1.48 -21.89
C SER A 38 -3.63 -0.11 -22.47
N PRO A 39 -3.05 0.00 -23.68
CA PRO A 39 -2.91 1.28 -24.37
C PRO A 39 -4.27 1.97 -24.63
N PHE A 40 -5.37 1.20 -24.61
CA PHE A 40 -6.73 1.71 -24.81
C PHE A 40 -7.45 2.10 -23.51
N ASP A 41 -6.84 1.90 -22.34
CA ASP A 41 -7.44 2.36 -21.09
C ASP A 41 -7.33 3.88 -21.01
N GLN A 42 -8.47 4.55 -20.98
CA GLN A 42 -8.58 6.01 -20.98
C GLN A 42 -8.87 6.55 -19.59
N ILE A 43 -9.68 5.87 -18.78
CA ILE A 43 -9.93 6.26 -17.38
C ILE A 43 -9.30 5.22 -16.47
N ILE A 44 -8.34 5.64 -15.66
CA ILE A 44 -7.77 4.84 -14.57
C ILE A 44 -8.27 5.45 -13.27
N GLY A 45 -9.16 4.74 -12.57
CA GLY A 45 -9.66 5.16 -11.28
C GLY A 45 -8.78 4.62 -10.16
N VAL A 46 -8.37 5.48 -9.23
CA VAL A 46 -7.62 5.09 -8.04
C VAL A 46 -8.41 5.50 -6.81
N VAL A 47 -8.66 4.57 -5.89
CA VAL A 47 -9.40 4.81 -4.65
C VAL A 47 -8.56 4.36 -3.45
N GLY A 48 -8.68 5.07 -2.33
CA GLY A 48 -7.92 4.83 -1.11
C GLY A 48 -7.67 6.12 -0.35
N GLU A 49 -7.38 6.02 0.95
CA GLU A 49 -7.15 7.20 1.79
C GLU A 49 -5.77 7.84 1.56
N ALA A 50 -5.58 9.04 2.12
CA ALA A 50 -4.26 9.65 2.24
C ALA A 50 -3.28 8.73 2.97
N GLY A 51 -2.01 8.73 2.57
CA GLY A 51 -0.97 7.88 3.18
C GLY A 51 -1.01 6.40 2.77
N SER A 52 -1.97 5.95 1.96
CA SER A 52 -2.03 4.56 1.47
C SER A 52 -0.97 4.22 0.39
N GLY A 53 -0.29 5.23 -0.16
CA GLY A 53 0.74 5.06 -1.19
C GLY A 53 0.26 5.18 -2.63
N LYS A 54 -0.92 5.81 -2.87
CA LYS A 54 -1.49 6.02 -4.21
C LYS A 54 -0.53 6.72 -5.17
N SER A 55 0.01 7.89 -4.78
CA SER A 55 0.89 8.68 -5.64
C SER A 55 2.18 7.91 -5.98
N ALA A 56 2.71 7.13 -5.03
CA ALA A 56 3.84 6.26 -5.29
C ALA A 56 3.48 5.16 -6.32
N LEU A 57 2.34 4.50 -6.13
CA LEU A 57 1.85 3.47 -7.06
C LEU A 57 1.68 4.02 -8.48
N ILE A 58 1.04 5.20 -8.61
CA ILE A 58 0.81 5.86 -9.90
C ILE A 58 2.14 6.18 -10.58
N LYS A 59 3.11 6.75 -9.86
CA LYS A 59 4.47 7.02 -10.39
C LYS A 59 5.17 5.74 -10.87
N GLY A 60 4.97 4.63 -10.17
CA GLY A 60 5.47 3.31 -10.60
C GLY A 60 4.79 2.79 -11.87
N MET A 61 3.47 2.96 -11.97
CA MET A 61 2.68 2.53 -13.13
C MET A 61 2.90 3.39 -14.38
N PHE A 62 3.15 4.69 -14.19
CA PHE A 62 3.32 5.67 -15.26
C PHE A 62 4.62 6.46 -15.08
N PRO A 63 5.80 5.83 -15.30
CA PRO A 63 7.07 6.53 -15.17
C PRO A 63 7.15 7.78 -16.07
N GLY A 64 7.58 8.90 -15.49
CA GLY A 64 7.68 10.19 -16.18
C GLY A 64 6.39 11.00 -16.24
N LEU A 65 5.29 10.50 -15.64
CA LEU A 65 4.09 11.30 -15.43
C LEU A 65 4.30 12.28 -14.27
N GLU A 66 4.07 13.56 -14.53
CA GLU A 66 4.01 14.58 -13.49
C GLU A 66 2.63 14.54 -12.82
N LEU A 67 2.57 14.24 -11.52
CA LEU A 67 1.32 14.28 -10.75
C LEU A 67 1.01 15.73 -10.40
N THR A 68 -0.24 16.16 -10.55
CA THR A 68 -0.68 17.53 -10.20
C THR A 68 -0.41 17.89 -8.74
N ASN A 69 -0.56 16.90 -7.87
CA ASN A 69 -0.28 16.94 -6.46
C ASN A 69 0.09 15.53 -6.00
N ASP A 70 0.80 15.44 -4.89
CA ASP A 70 1.14 14.19 -4.21
C ASP A 70 1.31 14.43 -2.70
N ASP A 71 1.89 13.46 -2.00
CA ASP A 71 2.15 13.52 -0.57
C ASP A 71 3.11 14.66 -0.14
N ASP A 72 3.87 15.24 -1.08
CA ASP A 72 4.83 16.32 -0.84
C ASP A 72 4.23 17.71 -1.16
N GLY A 73 3.07 17.77 -1.81
CA GLY A 73 2.29 18.99 -1.99
C GLY A 73 1.71 19.14 -3.40
N VAL A 74 1.64 20.38 -3.86
CA VAL A 74 1.10 20.75 -5.18
C VAL A 74 2.25 20.97 -6.15
N ASN A 75 2.24 20.25 -7.27
CA ASN A 75 3.31 20.28 -8.26
C ASN A 75 2.95 21.13 -9.49
N VAL A 76 1.70 21.03 -9.97
CA VAL A 76 1.26 21.69 -11.21
C VAL A 76 -0.04 22.45 -11.01
N ARG A 77 0.01 23.76 -11.29
CA ARG A 77 -1.15 24.65 -11.34
C ARG A 77 -0.98 25.68 -12.46
N PRO A 78 -2.09 26.14 -13.08
CA PRO A 78 -3.48 25.66 -12.95
C PRO A 78 -3.67 24.20 -13.39
N LEU A 79 -4.81 23.57 -13.06
CA LEU A 79 -5.07 22.15 -13.34
C LEU A 79 -5.03 21.92 -14.87
N PRO A 80 -4.05 21.17 -15.42
CA PRO A 80 -3.90 21.04 -16.88
C PRO A 80 -5.13 20.47 -17.57
N LEU A 81 -5.88 19.60 -16.88
CA LEU A 81 -7.13 19.04 -17.40
C LEU A 81 -8.20 20.12 -17.69
N LEU A 82 -8.15 21.29 -17.07
CA LEU A 82 -9.11 22.37 -17.35
C LEU A 82 -8.68 23.24 -18.53
N GLU A 83 -7.40 23.24 -18.88
CA GLU A 83 -6.82 24.12 -19.91
C GLU A 83 -6.68 23.44 -21.29
N GLN A 84 -7.41 22.35 -21.50
CA GLN A 84 -7.36 21.55 -22.74
C GLN A 84 -7.59 22.35 -24.04
N ASP A 85 -8.27 23.50 -23.99
CA ASP A 85 -8.53 24.32 -25.19
C ASP A 85 -7.40 25.32 -25.49
N GLU A 86 -6.62 25.68 -24.47
CA GLU A 86 -5.46 26.57 -24.63
C GLU A 86 -4.27 25.80 -25.20
N GLU A 87 -4.30 24.45 -25.12
CA GLU A 87 -3.36 23.51 -25.74
C GLU A 87 -3.47 23.44 -27.29
N THR A 88 -3.57 24.58 -27.96
CA THR A 88 -3.38 24.71 -29.41
C THR A 88 -1.90 24.66 -29.84
N GLY A 89 -1.00 24.41 -28.89
CA GLY A 89 0.44 24.29 -29.12
C GLY A 89 0.88 22.89 -29.59
N PHE A 90 2.09 22.84 -30.14
CA PHE A 90 2.76 21.65 -30.72
C PHE A 90 2.94 20.46 -29.74
N PHE A 91 2.58 20.63 -28.46
CA PHE A 91 2.74 19.64 -27.40
C PHE A 91 1.51 19.67 -26.47
N SER A 92 0.76 18.57 -26.41
CA SER A 92 -0.35 18.36 -25.46
C SER A 92 -0.08 17.09 -24.65
N PRO A 93 -0.33 17.07 -23.33
CA PRO A 93 -0.20 15.86 -22.52
C PRO A 93 -1.04 14.72 -23.11
N HIS A 94 -0.49 13.51 -23.13
CA HIS A 94 -1.25 12.32 -23.51
C HIS A 94 -1.98 11.68 -22.32
N THR A 95 -1.47 11.91 -21.11
CA THR A 95 -2.04 11.43 -19.85
C THR A 95 -2.16 12.61 -18.90
N TYR A 96 -3.35 12.80 -18.33
CA TYR A 96 -3.60 13.75 -17.26
C TYR A 96 -3.70 13.01 -15.92
N HIS A 97 -3.35 13.72 -14.85
CA HIS A 97 -3.56 13.31 -13.47
C HIS A 97 -4.47 14.33 -12.79
N LEU A 98 -5.35 13.88 -11.90
CA LEU A 98 -6.02 14.76 -10.94
C LEU A 98 -6.42 14.00 -9.68
N ASP A 99 -6.38 14.69 -8.55
CA ASP A 99 -6.97 14.25 -7.30
C ASP A 99 -8.31 14.97 -7.07
N ILE A 100 -9.41 14.22 -7.11
CA ILE A 100 -10.76 14.78 -7.00
C ILE A 100 -10.99 15.45 -5.65
N ARG A 101 -10.49 14.86 -4.56
CA ARG A 101 -10.70 15.39 -3.20
C ARG A 101 -10.03 16.76 -3.05
N PHE A 102 -8.84 16.90 -3.62
CA PHE A 102 -8.12 18.18 -3.64
C PHE A 102 -8.77 19.20 -4.58
N GLU A 103 -9.07 18.80 -5.81
CA GLU A 103 -9.58 19.71 -6.84
C GLU A 103 -11.00 20.22 -6.56
N MET A 104 -11.83 19.44 -5.85
CA MET A 104 -13.15 19.87 -5.39
C MET A 104 -13.10 21.08 -4.43
N GLY A 105 -11.95 21.39 -3.83
CA GLY A 105 -11.74 22.63 -3.08
C GLY A 105 -11.70 23.89 -3.95
N PHE A 106 -11.50 23.75 -5.26
CA PHE A 106 -11.35 24.87 -6.20
C PHE A 106 -12.38 24.84 -7.34
N THR A 107 -12.79 23.65 -7.77
CA THR A 107 -13.64 23.44 -8.95
C THR A 107 -14.77 22.47 -8.63
N SER A 108 -15.99 22.79 -9.06
CA SER A 108 -17.14 21.91 -8.81
C SER A 108 -17.01 20.54 -9.52
N ALA A 109 -17.51 19.48 -8.88
CA ALA A 109 -17.47 18.11 -9.43
C ALA A 109 -18.08 17.97 -10.84
N PRO A 110 -19.22 18.59 -11.21
CA PRO A 110 -19.73 18.52 -12.59
C PRO A 110 -18.77 19.10 -13.64
N VAL A 111 -18.04 20.16 -13.31
CA VAL A 111 -17.04 20.76 -14.21
C VAL A 111 -15.84 19.83 -14.39
N LEU A 112 -15.36 19.24 -13.29
CA LEU A 112 -14.29 18.23 -13.33
C LEU A 112 -14.70 17.01 -14.17
N ALA A 113 -15.91 16.49 -13.97
CA ALA A 113 -16.46 15.37 -14.74
C ALA A 113 -16.53 15.69 -16.24
N ALA A 114 -17.02 16.88 -16.61
CA ALA A 114 -17.06 17.33 -18.00
C ALA A 114 -15.65 17.42 -18.61
N ALA A 115 -14.67 17.89 -17.85
CA ALA A 115 -13.27 17.97 -18.29
C ALA A 115 -12.64 16.58 -18.50
N ILE A 116 -12.90 15.63 -17.59
CA ILE A 116 -12.47 14.22 -17.72
C ILE A 116 -13.04 13.64 -19.02
N LEU A 117 -14.36 13.73 -19.21
CA LEU A 117 -15.03 13.18 -20.40
C LEU A 117 -14.54 13.82 -21.69
N LYS A 118 -14.29 15.15 -21.68
CA LYS A 118 -13.71 15.86 -22.82
C LYS A 118 -12.32 15.33 -23.19
N ALA A 119 -11.44 15.10 -22.22
CA ALA A 119 -10.11 14.55 -22.46
C ALA A 119 -10.21 13.13 -23.04
N VAL A 120 -11.09 12.30 -22.47
CA VAL A 120 -11.35 10.94 -22.95
C VAL A 120 -11.88 10.95 -24.39
N HIS A 121 -12.82 11.84 -24.74
CA HIS A 121 -13.32 12.00 -26.10
C HIS A 121 -12.23 12.42 -27.10
N ARG A 122 -11.20 13.13 -26.65
CA ARG A 122 -10.01 13.48 -27.44
C ARG A 122 -8.96 12.36 -27.52
N GLY A 123 -9.28 11.17 -27.00
CA GLY A 123 -8.37 10.02 -27.02
C GLY A 123 -7.25 10.11 -25.98
N LYS A 124 -7.37 10.99 -24.97
CA LYS A 124 -6.39 11.14 -23.90
C LYS A 124 -6.71 10.18 -22.75
N ARG A 125 -5.68 9.84 -21.96
CA ARG A 125 -5.83 9.11 -20.69
C ARG A 125 -5.97 10.08 -19.53
N VAL A 126 -6.77 9.73 -18.54
CA VAL A 126 -6.93 10.46 -17.30
C VAL A 126 -6.82 9.48 -16.13
N ILE A 127 -5.91 9.77 -15.21
CA ILE A 127 -5.74 9.05 -13.95
C ILE A 127 -6.38 9.89 -12.86
N VAL A 128 -7.33 9.29 -12.15
CA VAL A 128 -8.22 10.00 -11.24
C VAL A 128 -8.09 9.40 -9.85
N GLU A 129 -7.46 10.12 -8.92
CA GLU A 129 -7.47 9.76 -7.50
C GLU A 129 -8.80 10.15 -6.83
N HIS A 130 -9.25 9.34 -5.87
CA HIS A 130 -10.56 9.43 -5.23
C HIS A 130 -11.70 9.33 -6.27
N PHE A 131 -11.58 8.36 -7.17
CA PHE A 131 -12.51 8.16 -8.29
C PHE A 131 -13.96 7.93 -7.85
N ASP A 132 -14.16 7.34 -6.67
CA ASP A 132 -15.46 7.16 -6.03
C ASP A 132 -16.25 8.46 -5.88
N LEU A 133 -15.58 9.59 -5.63
CA LEU A 133 -16.22 10.89 -5.44
C LEU A 133 -16.73 11.50 -6.75
N ILE A 134 -16.05 11.22 -7.88
CA ILE A 134 -16.44 11.78 -9.19
C ILE A 134 -17.36 10.85 -9.98
N PHE A 135 -17.34 9.54 -9.67
CA PHE A 135 -18.12 8.52 -10.38
C PHE A 135 -19.61 8.86 -10.52
N PRO A 136 -20.32 9.41 -9.52
CA PRO A 136 -21.74 9.78 -9.66
C PRO A 136 -22.01 10.85 -10.75
N PHE A 137 -20.99 11.60 -11.16
CA PHE A 137 -21.08 12.63 -12.20
C PHE A 137 -20.59 12.14 -13.57
N LEU A 138 -20.06 10.92 -13.65
CA LEU A 138 -19.59 10.29 -14.88
C LEU A 138 -20.66 9.34 -15.44
N SER A 139 -20.74 9.26 -16.76
CA SER A 139 -21.65 8.33 -17.45
C SER A 139 -21.09 6.92 -17.62
N GLN A 140 -19.85 6.68 -17.18
CA GLN A 140 -19.15 5.40 -17.33
C GLN A 140 -18.17 5.18 -16.16
N ASN A 141 -17.94 3.91 -15.85
CA ASN A 141 -16.92 3.51 -14.87
C ASN A 141 -15.50 3.57 -15.48
N ALA A 142 -14.47 3.43 -14.65
CA ALA A 142 -13.08 3.38 -15.08
C ALA A 142 -12.80 2.13 -15.95
N ASN A 143 -11.82 2.21 -16.85
CA ASN A 143 -11.37 1.03 -17.60
C ASN A 143 -10.57 0.07 -16.73
N LEU A 144 -9.83 0.63 -15.77
CA LEU A 144 -9.09 -0.06 -14.72
C LEU A 144 -9.34 0.71 -13.42
N LEU A 145 -9.77 -0.02 -12.38
CA LEU A 145 -10.00 0.51 -11.05
C LEU A 145 -9.00 -0.13 -10.08
N ILE A 146 -8.36 0.71 -9.28
CA ILE A 146 -7.29 0.33 -8.37
C ILE A 146 -7.65 0.82 -6.97
N GLY A 147 -7.86 -0.11 -6.05
CA GLY A 147 -8.00 0.17 -4.63
C GLY A 147 -6.65 0.04 -3.94
N VAL A 148 -6.30 0.99 -3.08
CA VAL A 148 -5.06 0.96 -2.28
C VAL A 148 -5.40 1.03 -0.79
N GLY A 149 -5.21 -0.09 -0.09
CA GLY A 149 -5.42 -0.24 1.36
C GLY A 149 -4.26 -1.02 1.98
N GLU A 150 -4.57 -2.04 2.79
CA GLU A 150 -3.61 -3.08 3.19
C GLU A 150 -3.13 -3.91 2.00
N GLU A 151 -4.05 -4.15 1.07
CA GLU A 151 -3.79 -4.80 -0.19
C GLU A 151 -4.05 -3.80 -1.33
N ILE A 152 -3.45 -4.06 -2.49
CA ILE A 152 -3.77 -3.40 -3.75
C ILE A 152 -4.74 -4.29 -4.50
N LEU A 153 -5.96 -3.79 -4.67
CA LEU A 153 -7.03 -4.46 -5.37
C LEU A 153 -7.15 -3.91 -6.79
N LEU A 154 -7.13 -4.78 -7.79
CA LEU A 154 -7.26 -4.43 -9.20
C LEU A 154 -8.49 -5.08 -9.78
N THR A 155 -9.30 -4.30 -10.48
CA THR A 155 -10.47 -4.79 -11.20
C THR A 155 -10.73 -3.98 -12.46
N ARG A 156 -11.36 -4.63 -13.43
CA ARG A 156 -11.87 -3.98 -14.64
C ARG A 156 -13.39 -4.04 -14.59
N PRO A 157 -14.05 -2.99 -14.09
CA PRO A 157 -15.48 -3.02 -13.87
C PRO A 157 -16.22 -3.19 -15.20
N ASN A 158 -17.34 -3.88 -15.14
CA ASN A 158 -18.27 -4.04 -16.25
C ASN A 158 -19.64 -3.42 -15.88
N LEU A 159 -20.68 -3.66 -16.70
CA LEU A 159 -22.02 -3.12 -16.46
C LEU A 159 -22.58 -3.51 -15.06
N PHE A 160 -22.12 -4.61 -14.49
CA PHE A 160 -22.55 -5.15 -13.21
C PHE A 160 -21.59 -4.81 -12.05
N GLY A 161 -20.66 -3.89 -12.28
CA GLY A 161 -19.72 -3.44 -11.25
C GLY A 161 -18.35 -4.15 -11.30
N PRO A 162 -17.58 -4.09 -10.19
CA PRO A 162 -17.93 -3.40 -8.94
C PRO A 162 -18.04 -1.88 -9.11
N GLU A 163 -18.83 -1.24 -8.24
CA GLU A 163 -18.85 0.22 -8.16
C GLU A 163 -17.61 0.74 -7.43
N PRO A 164 -17.08 1.93 -7.77
CA PRO A 164 -15.93 2.51 -7.09
C PRO A 164 -16.09 2.65 -5.56
N GLY A 165 -17.30 2.92 -5.08
CA GLY A 165 -17.60 2.98 -3.65
C GLY A 165 -17.39 1.65 -2.93
N GLU A 166 -17.75 0.53 -3.55
CA GLU A 166 -17.53 -0.81 -2.99
C GLU A 166 -16.03 -1.09 -2.80
N ILE A 167 -15.21 -0.65 -3.77
CA ILE A 167 -13.76 -0.79 -3.68
C ILE A 167 -13.18 0.12 -2.62
N TYR A 168 -13.67 1.36 -2.52
CA TYR A 168 -13.28 2.29 -1.46
C TYR A 168 -13.55 1.71 -0.07
N ASP A 169 -14.74 1.16 0.18
CA ASP A 169 -15.09 0.59 1.48
C ASP A 169 -14.16 -0.57 1.88
N ILE A 170 -13.81 -1.45 0.94
CA ILE A 170 -12.87 -2.55 1.18
C ILE A 170 -11.51 -2.00 1.62
N VAL A 171 -10.95 -1.08 0.84
CA VAL A 171 -9.58 -0.60 1.09
C VAL A 171 -9.51 0.32 2.31
N HIS A 172 -10.54 1.14 2.53
CA HIS A 172 -10.66 2.01 3.70
C HIS A 172 -10.67 1.19 5.00
N ASN A 173 -11.50 0.14 5.06
CA ASN A 173 -11.59 -0.72 6.24
C ASN A 173 -10.29 -1.52 6.49
N SER A 174 -9.56 -1.88 5.44
CA SER A 174 -8.28 -2.62 5.57
C SER A 174 -7.10 -1.73 5.98
N LEU A 175 -7.13 -0.43 5.66
CA LEU A 175 -5.97 0.46 5.80
C LEU A 175 -5.41 0.51 7.21
N LEU A 176 -6.28 0.52 8.23
CA LEU A 176 -5.86 0.57 9.63
C LEU A 176 -4.94 -0.60 9.98
N TYR A 177 -5.21 -1.81 9.47
CA TYR A 177 -4.35 -2.97 9.71
C TYR A 177 -2.96 -2.78 9.11
N ARG A 178 -2.86 -2.15 7.94
CA ARG A 178 -1.57 -1.79 7.34
C ARG A 178 -0.77 -0.83 8.21
N LEU A 179 -1.42 0.24 8.68
CA LEU A 179 -0.79 1.25 9.54
C LEU A 179 -0.33 0.65 10.86
N MET A 180 -1.17 -0.18 11.49
CA MET A 180 -0.83 -0.90 12.72
C MET A 180 0.33 -1.86 12.51
N ALA A 181 0.32 -2.65 11.43
CA ALA A 181 1.32 -3.67 11.17
C ALA A 181 2.70 -3.07 10.84
N HIS A 182 2.76 -1.89 10.19
CA HIS A 182 4.02 -1.19 9.98
C HIS A 182 4.56 -0.56 11.25
N THR A 183 3.71 0.11 12.03
CA THR A 183 4.15 0.61 13.35
C THR A 183 4.61 -0.53 14.25
N ALA A 184 3.93 -1.67 14.25
CA ALA A 184 4.33 -2.82 15.08
C ALA A 184 5.66 -3.45 14.64
N GLU A 185 5.96 -3.43 13.35
CA GLU A 185 7.26 -3.83 12.79
C GLU A 185 8.37 -2.91 13.30
N ASP A 186 8.24 -1.60 13.12
CA ASP A 186 9.22 -0.61 13.58
C ASP A 186 9.44 -0.69 15.11
N LEU A 187 8.38 -0.88 15.90
CA LEU A 187 8.50 -1.08 17.35
C LEU A 187 9.25 -2.36 17.72
N THR A 188 9.12 -3.40 16.90
CA THR A 188 9.85 -4.67 17.09
C THR A 188 11.33 -4.47 16.80
N GLU A 189 11.67 -3.71 15.76
CA GLU A 189 13.04 -3.39 15.38
C GLU A 189 13.81 -2.59 16.43
N LEU A 190 13.12 -1.74 17.21
CA LEU A 190 13.75 -0.98 18.31
C LEU A 190 14.48 -1.85 19.34
N PHE A 191 14.14 -3.13 19.43
CA PHE A 191 14.73 -4.08 20.37
C PHE A 191 15.70 -5.06 19.72
N LEU A 192 15.92 -4.95 18.41
CA LEU A 192 16.97 -5.68 17.71
C LEU A 192 18.33 -5.00 17.90
N SER A 193 19.40 -5.78 17.78
CA SER A 193 20.75 -5.20 17.75
C SER A 193 20.95 -4.38 16.47
N THR A 194 21.88 -3.41 16.47
CA THR A 194 22.18 -2.61 15.26
C THR A 194 22.58 -3.49 14.08
N GLU A 195 23.37 -4.56 14.31
CA GLU A 195 23.75 -5.52 13.27
C GLU A 195 22.52 -6.26 12.70
N ASP A 196 21.56 -6.62 13.56
CA ASP A 196 20.34 -7.30 13.13
C ASP A 196 19.40 -6.37 12.37
N MET A 197 19.28 -5.11 12.79
CA MET A 197 18.50 -4.10 12.05
C MET A 197 19.05 -3.87 10.65
N GLU A 198 20.37 -3.73 10.50
CA GLU A 198 21.01 -3.45 9.21
C GLU A 198 20.85 -4.59 8.17
N ARG A 199 20.74 -5.84 8.65
CA ARG A 199 20.60 -7.02 7.80
C ARG A 199 19.15 -7.51 7.66
N ALA A 200 18.19 -6.85 8.32
CA ALA A 200 16.79 -7.22 8.28
C ALA A 200 16.20 -6.95 6.88
N GLU A 201 15.36 -7.87 6.42
CA GLU A 201 14.54 -7.68 5.22
C GLU A 201 13.06 -7.82 5.58
N HIS A 202 12.23 -6.91 5.06
CA HIS A 202 10.82 -6.75 5.45
C HIS A 202 9.86 -7.33 4.41
N ASP A 203 8.91 -8.12 4.88
CA ASP A 203 7.85 -8.72 4.07
C ASP A 203 6.48 -8.53 4.71
N ASP A 204 5.44 -8.57 3.88
CA ASP A 204 4.07 -8.27 4.25
C ASP A 204 3.22 -9.56 4.28
N ILE A 205 2.37 -9.68 5.30
CA ILE A 205 1.32 -10.71 5.40
C ILE A 205 0.00 -10.06 5.83
N ASN A 206 -1.11 -10.75 5.60
CA ASN A 206 -2.41 -10.29 6.05
C ASN A 206 -2.42 -10.06 7.58
N HIS A 207 -2.81 -8.86 7.99
CA HIS A 207 -2.87 -8.36 9.35
C HIS A 207 -1.55 -8.56 10.11
N GLY A 208 -0.41 -8.37 9.46
CA GLY A 208 0.88 -8.63 10.08
C GLY A 208 2.10 -8.22 9.27
N PHE A 209 3.26 -8.70 9.70
CA PHE A 209 4.55 -8.42 9.08
C PHE A 209 5.52 -9.58 9.30
N ILE A 210 6.58 -9.59 8.49
CA ILE A 210 7.69 -10.52 8.58
C ILE A 210 8.99 -9.72 8.59
N ILE A 211 9.84 -9.98 9.58
CA ILE A 211 11.23 -9.54 9.58
C ILE A 211 12.09 -10.76 9.31
N SER A 212 12.88 -10.71 8.24
CA SER A 212 13.63 -11.86 7.74
C SER A 212 15.14 -11.65 7.75
N PHE A 213 15.86 -12.76 7.92
CA PHE A 213 17.28 -12.80 8.21
C PHE A 213 17.95 -13.95 7.44
N LYS A 214 18.79 -13.65 6.44
CA LYS A 214 19.36 -14.69 5.55
C LYS A 214 20.23 -15.73 6.28
N ASP A 215 21.17 -15.29 7.10
CA ASP A 215 22.22 -16.20 7.57
C ASP A 215 21.91 -16.86 8.92
N LYS A 216 21.63 -16.04 9.94
CA LYS A 216 21.40 -16.48 11.33
C LYS A 216 20.17 -15.80 11.92
N THR A 217 19.53 -16.44 12.90
CA THR A 217 18.52 -15.78 13.74
C THR A 217 19.15 -14.62 14.52
N PRO A 218 18.41 -13.54 14.78
CA PRO A 218 18.83 -12.54 15.76
C PRO A 218 18.90 -13.18 17.16
N ASP A 219 19.77 -12.66 18.03
CA ASP A 219 19.90 -13.12 19.41
C ASP A 219 18.87 -12.41 20.31
N VAL A 220 17.61 -12.82 20.15
CA VAL A 220 16.48 -12.25 20.89
C VAL A 220 15.51 -13.33 21.36
N ASP A 221 14.97 -13.14 22.57
CA ASP A 221 13.85 -13.91 23.08
C ASP A 221 12.54 -13.30 22.55
N LEU A 222 11.78 -14.08 21.76
CA LEU A 222 10.55 -13.63 21.12
C LEU A 222 9.38 -13.44 22.12
N GLU A 223 9.42 -14.09 23.29
CA GLU A 223 8.46 -13.81 24.37
C GLU A 223 8.77 -12.47 25.02
N ASP A 224 10.05 -12.22 25.33
CA ASP A 224 10.50 -10.96 25.93
C ASP A 224 10.31 -9.78 24.96
N LEU A 225 10.60 -9.99 23.67
CA LEU A 225 10.39 -9.02 22.61
C LEU A 225 8.92 -8.61 22.50
N GLU A 226 7.99 -9.59 22.49
CA GLU A 226 6.56 -9.28 22.47
C GLU A 226 6.13 -8.49 23.70
N ARG A 227 6.62 -8.85 24.89
CA ARG A 227 6.31 -8.13 26.13
C ARG A 227 6.75 -6.68 26.05
N LYS A 228 8.00 -6.43 25.64
CA LYS A 228 8.58 -5.09 25.49
C LYS A 228 7.81 -4.22 24.49
N VAL A 229 7.42 -4.77 23.34
CA VAL A 229 6.61 -4.03 22.35
C VAL A 229 5.22 -3.70 22.90
N ASN A 230 4.56 -4.65 23.58
CA ASN A 230 3.28 -4.39 24.24
C ASN A 230 3.38 -3.31 25.32
N GLU A 231 4.50 -3.21 26.04
CA GLU A 231 4.77 -2.13 26.99
C GLU A 231 4.86 -0.75 26.30
N LEU A 232 5.46 -0.67 25.10
CA LEU A 232 5.47 0.57 24.32
C LEU A 232 4.09 0.94 23.76
N ILE A 233 3.30 -0.06 23.34
CA ILE A 233 1.91 0.13 22.91
C ILE A 233 1.07 0.69 24.08
N ALA A 234 1.21 0.11 25.27
CA ALA A 234 0.49 0.55 26.47
C ALA A 234 0.84 1.99 26.91
N GLN A 235 2.04 2.48 26.59
CA GLN A 235 2.49 3.84 26.88
C GLN A 235 1.85 4.90 25.98
N LYS A 236 1.22 4.52 24.86
CA LYS A 236 0.56 5.44 23.93
C LYS A 236 1.49 6.54 23.42
N ILE A 237 2.65 6.13 22.93
CA ILE A 237 3.71 7.02 22.46
C ILE A 237 3.29 7.62 21.11
N SER A 238 3.50 8.93 20.94
CA SER A 238 3.22 9.63 19.68
C SER A 238 4.18 9.21 18.57
N ILE A 239 3.65 9.07 17.36
CA ILE A 239 4.43 8.82 16.14
C ILE A 239 4.15 9.93 15.14
N CYS A 240 5.20 10.51 14.57
CA CYS A 240 5.06 11.59 13.59
C CYS A 240 6.02 11.39 12.42
N TYR A 241 5.56 11.69 11.21
CA TYR A 241 6.40 11.80 10.03
C TYR A 241 7.52 12.84 10.27
N LEU A 242 8.76 12.47 9.95
CA LEU A 242 9.90 13.38 10.01
C LEU A 242 10.37 13.76 8.61
N ASP A 243 10.75 12.75 7.83
CA ASP A 243 11.19 12.88 6.44
C ASP A 243 10.99 11.55 5.69
N GLU A 244 11.48 11.49 4.45
CA GLU A 244 11.30 10.37 3.54
C GLU A 244 11.95 9.04 3.97
N GLY A 245 12.88 9.08 4.92
CA GLY A 245 13.53 7.90 5.46
C GLY A 245 13.32 7.72 6.96
N HIS A 246 12.52 8.57 7.61
CA HIS A 246 12.42 8.58 9.07
C HIS A 246 11.03 8.95 9.60
N VAL A 247 10.70 8.35 10.73
CA VAL A 247 9.64 8.79 11.63
C VAL A 247 10.23 9.21 12.97
N THR A 248 9.45 9.91 13.78
CA THR A 248 9.75 10.09 15.19
C THR A 248 8.86 9.21 16.04
N ILE A 249 9.44 8.47 16.98
CA ILE A 249 8.72 7.68 17.98
C ILE A 249 9.02 8.30 19.35
N GLY A 250 8.04 8.94 19.97
CA GLY A 250 8.24 9.70 21.21
C GLY A 250 9.23 10.85 21.06
N GLY A 251 9.31 11.44 19.87
CA GLY A 251 10.23 12.52 19.53
C GLY A 251 11.66 12.08 19.17
N LYS A 252 11.96 10.77 19.20
CA LYS A 252 13.26 10.24 18.77
C LYS A 252 13.19 9.79 17.31
N PRO A 253 14.13 10.19 16.44
CA PRO A 253 14.19 9.69 15.07
C PRO A 253 14.37 8.17 15.01
N HIS A 254 13.67 7.54 14.09
CA HIS A 254 13.75 6.12 13.76
C HIS A 254 13.74 5.98 12.24
N ALA A 255 14.69 5.21 11.70
CA ALA A 255 14.78 4.97 10.26
C ALA A 255 13.63 4.08 9.81
N CYS A 256 12.94 4.48 8.75
CA CYS A 256 11.75 3.80 8.28
C CYS A 256 11.63 3.98 6.77
N THR A 257 11.32 2.90 6.05
CA THR A 257 11.17 2.93 4.60
C THR A 257 9.79 3.42 4.14
N GLY A 258 8.79 3.40 5.04
CA GLY A 258 7.40 3.79 4.77
C GLY A 258 6.84 4.82 5.76
N PRO A 259 7.50 5.98 5.98
CA PRO A 259 7.25 6.88 7.11
C PRO A 259 5.87 7.55 7.14
N ARG A 260 5.08 7.40 6.07
CA ARG A 260 3.69 7.89 5.95
C ARG A 260 2.64 6.82 6.25
N THR A 261 3.07 5.58 6.51
CA THR A 261 2.21 4.40 6.69
C THR A 261 2.17 3.99 8.18
N HIS A 262 1.98 4.95 9.08
CA HIS A 262 1.91 4.69 10.53
C HIS A 262 0.60 5.15 11.15
N VAL A 263 0.19 4.44 12.19
CA VAL A 263 -0.75 5.01 13.17
C VAL A 263 -0.12 6.21 13.87
N SER A 264 -0.93 7.16 14.31
CA SER A 264 -0.43 8.39 14.95
C SER A 264 0.08 8.15 16.37
N ASN A 265 -0.30 7.03 16.97
CA ASN A 265 0.01 6.67 18.34
C ASN A 265 0.19 5.15 18.48
N THR A 266 1.19 4.71 19.26
CA THR A 266 1.43 3.27 19.48
C THR A 266 0.24 2.54 20.09
N GLY A 267 -0.59 3.24 20.87
CA GLY A 267 -1.79 2.70 21.50
C GLY A 267 -2.95 2.42 20.55
N GLU A 268 -2.86 2.83 19.28
CA GLU A 268 -3.80 2.43 18.23
C GLU A 268 -3.55 1.00 17.74
N ILE A 269 -2.39 0.41 18.04
CA ILE A 269 -2.12 -1.00 17.71
C ILE A 269 -2.96 -1.88 18.65
N ILE A 270 -3.81 -2.71 18.04
CA ILE A 270 -4.66 -3.66 18.75
C ILE A 270 -4.14 -5.08 18.51
N GLY A 271 -4.15 -5.90 19.55
CA GLY A 271 -3.95 -7.35 19.41
C GLY A 271 -2.56 -7.77 18.94
N PHE A 272 -1.51 -6.99 19.19
CA PHE A 272 -0.15 -7.36 18.80
C PHE A 272 0.32 -8.69 19.41
N ARG A 273 0.84 -9.59 18.56
CA ARG A 273 1.41 -10.88 18.92
C ARG A 273 2.57 -11.23 17.99
N LEU A 274 3.58 -11.90 18.54
CA LEU A 274 4.66 -12.54 17.82
C LEU A 274 4.53 -14.06 17.88
N LEU A 275 4.94 -14.71 16.79
CA LEU A 275 5.20 -16.13 16.81
C LEU A 275 6.40 -16.42 17.73
N LYS A 276 6.23 -17.30 18.71
CA LYS A 276 7.27 -17.57 19.73
C LYS A 276 8.48 -18.36 19.25
N ASN A 277 8.46 -18.79 17.98
CA ASN A 277 9.54 -19.54 17.36
C ASN A 277 9.90 -18.88 16.02
N PHE A 278 11.18 -18.85 15.69
CA PHE A 278 11.63 -18.48 14.36
C PHE A 278 11.13 -19.50 13.33
N ILE A 279 10.63 -19.02 12.19
CA ILE A 279 10.35 -19.89 11.03
C ILE A 279 11.57 -19.87 10.11
N TYR A 280 12.06 -21.05 9.73
CA TYR A 280 13.03 -21.15 8.65
C TYR A 280 12.32 -21.33 7.30
N ASP A 281 12.47 -20.35 6.41
CA ASP A 281 12.05 -20.42 5.00
C ASP A 281 13.16 -21.10 4.20
N SER A 282 12.98 -22.39 3.91
CA SER A 282 13.96 -23.19 3.18
C SER A 282 14.10 -22.78 1.71
N ALA A 283 13.07 -22.17 1.12
CA ALA A 283 13.09 -21.80 -0.30
C ALA A 283 14.02 -20.60 -0.51
N ASN A 284 13.91 -19.61 0.37
CA ASN A 284 14.74 -18.39 0.32
C ASN A 284 15.94 -18.42 1.27
N LYS A 285 16.11 -19.51 2.03
CA LYS A 285 17.19 -19.73 3.01
C LYS A 285 17.31 -18.57 3.99
N ARG A 286 16.25 -18.33 4.77
CA ARG A 286 16.19 -17.22 5.73
C ARG A 286 15.35 -17.58 6.95
N TYR A 287 15.65 -16.95 8.08
CA TYR A 287 14.89 -17.05 9.33
C TYR A 287 13.93 -15.89 9.44
N LEU A 288 12.72 -16.15 9.95
CA LEU A 288 11.63 -15.19 10.01
C LEU A 288 11.18 -14.98 11.45
N ILE A 289 11.04 -13.71 11.84
CA ILE A 289 10.15 -13.26 12.90
C ILE A 289 8.81 -12.95 12.23
N VAL A 290 7.71 -13.47 12.79
CA VAL A 290 6.36 -13.20 12.29
C VAL A 290 5.55 -12.51 13.37
N GLY A 291 5.04 -11.33 13.04
CA GLY A 291 4.13 -10.57 13.89
C GLY A 291 2.74 -10.45 13.28
N CYS A 292 1.72 -10.54 14.12
CA CYS A 292 0.32 -10.30 13.74
C CYS A 292 -0.29 -9.22 14.64
N ILE A 293 -1.23 -8.48 14.07
CA ILE A 293 -2.03 -7.46 14.73
C ILE A 293 -3.53 -7.74 14.52
N GLY A 294 -4.39 -6.97 15.17
CA GLY A 294 -5.85 -7.12 15.13
C GLY A 294 -6.39 -8.15 16.12
N GLU A 295 -7.72 -8.16 16.27
CA GLU A 295 -8.42 -9.00 17.25
C GLU A 295 -8.21 -10.51 17.03
N ASN A 296 -8.02 -10.91 15.77
CA ASN A 296 -7.83 -12.31 15.36
C ASN A 296 -6.35 -12.71 15.26
N SER A 297 -5.42 -11.94 15.84
CA SER A 297 -3.98 -12.19 15.69
C SER A 297 -3.54 -13.58 16.16
N GLU A 298 -4.15 -14.11 17.22
CA GLU A 298 -3.87 -15.47 17.71
C GLU A 298 -4.30 -16.55 16.69
N GLU A 299 -5.45 -16.39 16.05
CA GLU A 299 -5.92 -17.32 15.01
C GLU A 299 -5.04 -17.20 13.75
N ASN A 300 -4.67 -15.98 13.38
CA ASN A 300 -3.77 -15.74 12.25
C ASN A 300 -2.40 -16.42 12.46
N LEU A 301 -1.80 -16.30 13.64
CA LEU A 301 -0.56 -17.01 13.97
C LEU A 301 -0.72 -18.53 13.92
N LYS A 302 -1.85 -19.07 14.40
CA LYS A 302 -2.15 -20.51 14.29
C LYS A 302 -2.24 -20.96 12.83
N ASN A 303 -2.82 -20.14 11.95
CA ASN A 303 -2.90 -20.44 10.53
C ASN A 303 -1.52 -20.40 9.85
N VAL A 304 -0.67 -19.43 10.20
CA VAL A 304 0.74 -19.38 9.74
C VAL A 304 1.49 -20.64 10.18
N MET A 305 1.31 -21.11 11.42
CA MET A 305 1.93 -22.35 11.90
C MET A 305 1.46 -23.59 11.13
N LYS A 306 0.15 -23.71 10.85
CA LYS A 306 -0.40 -24.87 10.11
C LYS A 306 0.17 -25.00 8.70
N LEU A 307 0.52 -23.88 8.07
CA LEU A 307 1.11 -23.84 6.73
C LEU A 307 2.61 -24.23 6.72
N ASN A 308 3.25 -24.29 7.88
CA ASN A 308 4.66 -24.68 8.06
C ASN A 308 4.82 -25.91 9.01
N PRO A 309 4.21 -27.07 8.70
CA PRO A 309 4.26 -28.24 9.57
C PRO A 309 5.66 -28.85 9.72
N THR A 310 6.58 -28.55 8.80
CA THR A 310 7.97 -29.03 8.80
C THR A 310 8.82 -28.54 9.98
N ASN A 311 8.39 -27.51 10.71
CA ASN A 311 9.07 -27.05 11.93
C ASN A 311 8.53 -27.67 13.23
N MET A 312 7.47 -28.50 13.21
CA MET A 312 6.99 -29.19 14.42
C MET A 312 7.96 -30.28 14.92
N ASN A 313 8.90 -30.74 14.08
CA ASN A 313 9.81 -31.86 14.38
C ASN A 313 11.30 -31.49 14.36
N LYS A 314 11.66 -30.20 14.35
CA LYS A 314 13.05 -29.75 14.52
C LYS A 314 13.16 -28.76 15.67
N VAL A 315 12.79 -29.23 16.86
CA VAL A 315 13.49 -28.79 18.07
C VAL A 315 14.91 -29.35 17.92
N ALA A 316 15.82 -28.56 17.37
CA ALA A 316 17.23 -28.90 17.43
C ALA A 316 17.60 -29.04 18.91
N PRO A 317 18.21 -30.15 19.35
CA PRO A 317 18.66 -30.24 20.73
C PRO A 317 19.71 -29.15 20.95
N LEU A 318 19.40 -28.25 21.87
CA LEU A 318 20.37 -27.41 22.56
C LEU A 318 21.43 -28.34 23.17
N TYR A 319 22.69 -28.07 22.84
CA TYR A 319 23.93 -28.65 23.39
C TYR A 319 24.17 -30.16 23.16
N GLU A 320 25.26 -30.47 22.44
CA GLU A 320 26.32 -31.36 22.93
C GLU A 320 27.56 -31.35 21.99
N PHE A 321 28.72 -31.17 22.63
CA PHE A 321 30.13 -31.11 22.18
C PHE A 321 30.67 -29.79 21.60
#